data_AF-A0A6J7PQQ8-F1
#
_entry.id   AF-A0A6J7PQQ8-F1
#
_cell.length_a   1.000
_cell.length_b   1.000
_cell.length_c   1.000
_cell.angle_alpha   90.00
_cell.angle_beta   90.00
_cell.angle_gamma   90.00
#
_symmetry.space_group_name_H-M   'P 1'
#
loop_
_entity.id
_entity.type
_entity.pdbx_description
1 polymer ?
#
loop_
_entity_poly.entity_id
_entity_poly.type
_entity_poly.pdbx_seq_one_letter_code
_entity_poly.pdbx_strand_id
1 'polypeptide(L)' 'MLMPPTKANIEFLLPHKTTDEVMAAASKVGTPQTILPKIKIDSDGRVTGIAMPGDSDYDAL' A
#
# COMPACT_ATOMS: atom_id res chain seq x y z
N MET A 1 -5.17 11.96 -20.20
CA MET A 1 -5.87 11.05 -19.28
C MET A 1 -5.01 10.91 -18.03
N LEU A 2 -5.58 11.00 -16.82
CA LEU A 2 -4.80 10.84 -15.58
C LEU A 2 -4.69 9.35 -15.22
N MET A 3 -3.56 8.97 -14.61
CA MET A 3 -3.41 7.62 -14.06
C MET A 3 -4.40 7.43 -12.89
N PRO A 4 -4.94 6.21 -12.70
CA PRO A 4 -5.93 5.92 -11.65
C PRO A 4 -5.59 6.48 -10.24
N PRO A 5 -4.36 6.34 -9.70
CA PRO A 5 -4.04 6.90 -8.38
C PRO A 5 -4.09 8.43 -8.35
N THR A 6 -3.67 9.10 -9.43
CA THR A 6 -3.71 10.56 -9.53
C THR A 6 -5.15 11.07 -9.59
N LYS A 7 -6.03 10.38 -10.34
CA LYS A 7 -7.45 10.72 -10.42
C LYS A 7 -8.12 10.61 -9.05
N ALA A 8 -7.92 9.50 -8.35
CA ALA A 8 -8.52 9.26 -7.03
C ALA A 8 -8.07 10.33 -6.00
N ASN A 9 -6.79 10.71 -6.01
CA ASN A 9 -6.30 11.76 -5.12
C ASN A 9 -6.96 13.11 -5.40
N ILE A 10 -7.17 13.48 -6.67
CA ILE A 10 -7.83 14.73 -7.03
C ILE A 10 -9.30 14.70 -6.65
N GLU A 11 -10.00 13.59 -6.88
CA GLU A 11 -11.40 13.40 -6.49
C GLU A 11 -11.58 13.46 -4.97
N PHE A 12 -10.61 12.95 -4.20
CA PHE A 12 -10.58 13.06 -2.74
C PHE A 12 -10.40 14.51 -2.26
N LEU A 13 -9.57 15.30 -2.96
CA LEU A 13 -9.31 16.69 -2.58
C LEU A 13 -10.43 17.66 -2.98
N LEU A 14 -11.11 17.38 -4.10
CA LEU A 14 -12.13 18.26 -4.71
C LEU A 14 -13.23 18.79 -3.76
N PRO A 15 -13.78 18.02 -2.80
CA PRO A 15 -14.84 18.52 -1.91
C PRO A 15 -14.36 19.45 -0.79
N HIS A 16 -13.05 19.58 -0.55
CA HIS A 16 -12.50 20.34 0.57
C HIS A 16 -12.01 21.72 0.13
N LYS A 17 -12.33 22.75 0.92
CA LYS A 17 -12.00 24.15 0.59
C LYS A 17 -10.70 24.62 1.24
N THR A 18 -10.29 23.98 2.32
CA THR A 18 -9.12 24.37 3.10
C THR A 18 -8.22 23.18 3.37
N THR A 19 -6.94 23.46 3.64
CA THR A 19 -5.98 22.45 4.06
C THR A 19 -6.44 21.74 5.33
N ASP A 20 -7.00 22.47 6.29
CA ASP A 20 -7.46 21.90 7.57
C ASP A 20 -8.59 20.88 7.37
N GLU A 21 -9.54 21.16 6.47
CA GLU A 21 -10.63 20.22 6.13
C GLU A 21 -10.09 18.93 5.50
N VAL A 22 -9.13 19.04 4.58
CA VAL A 22 -8.49 17.86 3.96
C VAL A 22 -7.75 17.05 5.01
N MET A 23 -6.97 17.70 5.88
CA MET A 23 -6.18 17.00 6.90
C MET A 23 -7.07 16.27 7.91
N ALA A 24 -8.18 16.89 8.33
CA ALA A 24 -9.16 16.26 9.20
C ALA A 24 -9.93 15.10 8.53
N ALA A 25 -10.09 15.13 7.21
CA ALA A 25 -10.65 14.02 6.45
C ALA A 25 -9.63 12.88 6.28
N ALA A 26 -8.39 13.22 5.93
CA ALA A 26 -7.30 12.27 5.74
C ALA A 26 -7.00 11.47 7.02
N SER A 27 -7.06 12.11 8.19
CA SER A 27 -6.83 11.42 9.47
C SER A 27 -7.87 10.32 9.75
N LYS A 28 -9.05 10.37 9.14
CA LYS A 28 -10.11 9.35 9.29
C LYS A 28 -9.94 8.15 8.36
N VAL A 29 -9.16 8.29 7.28
CA VAL A 29 -8.87 7.21 6.32
C VAL A 29 -8.05 6.09 6.96
N GLY A 30 -7.43 6.37 8.13
CA GLY A 30 -6.61 5.40 8.84
C GLY A 30 -5.29 5.13 8.13
N THR A 31 -4.47 4.26 8.71
CA THR A 31 -3.25 3.77 8.07
C THR A 31 -3.56 2.41 7.44
N PRO A 32 -3.39 2.24 6.12
CA PRO A 32 -3.51 0.92 5.50
C PRO A 32 -2.62 -0.08 6.23
N GLN A 33 -3.12 -1.29 6.46
CA GLN A 33 -2.32 -2.33 7.09
C GLN A 33 -1.06 -2.57 6.26
N THR A 34 0.11 -2.39 6.87
CA THR A 34 1.38 -2.69 6.22
C THR A 34 1.50 -4.20 6.07
N ILE A 35 1.46 -4.68 4.83
CA ILE A 35 1.89 -6.02 4.49
C ILE A 35 3.39 -5.97 4.19
N LEU A 36 4.17 -6.87 4.78
CA LEU A 36 5.61 -6.99 4.56
C LEU A 36 5.92 -8.28 3.78
N PRO A 37 5.52 -8.42 2.52
CA PRO A 37 5.84 -9.62 1.76
C PRO A 37 7.36 -9.84 1.64
N LYS A 38 7.81 -11.09 1.77
CA LYS A 38 9.21 -11.50 1.55
C LYS A 38 9.36 -12.14 0.17
N ILE A 39 10.49 -11.91 -0.50
CA ILE A 39 10.80 -12.55 -1.77
C ILE A 39 11.33 -13.96 -1.50
N LYS A 40 10.77 -14.96 -2.19
CA LYS A 40 11.32 -16.32 -2.21
C LYS A 40 12.38 -16.40 -3.29
N ILE A 41 13.58 -16.84 -2.92
CA ILE A 41 14.71 -17.05 -3.83
C ILE A 41 15.14 -18.51 -3.83
N ASP A 42 15.54 -19.03 -4.99
CA ASP A 42 16.20 -20.33 -5.08
C ASP A 42 17.71 -20.23 -4.75
N SER A 43 18.40 -21.37 -4.78
CA SER A 43 19.85 -21.46 -4.55
C SER A 43 20.69 -20.70 -5.58
N ASP A 44 20.13 -20.41 -6.75
CA ASP A 44 20.77 -19.65 -7.82
C ASP A 44 20.48 -18.14 -7.70
N GLY A 45 19.71 -17.72 -6.68
CA GLY A 45 19.31 -16.34 -6.44
C GLY A 45 18.15 -15.86 -7.33
N ARG A 46 17.44 -16.75 -8.02
CA ARG A 46 16.28 -16.39 -8.84
C ARG A 46 15.04 -16.25 -7.98
N VAL A 47 14.20 -15.27 -8.33
CA VAL A 47 12.89 -15.08 -7.69
C VAL A 47 11.95 -16.21 -8.08
N THR A 48 11.52 -16.99 -7.11
CA THR A 48 10.58 -18.10 -7.29
C THR A 48 9.18 -17.78 -6.78
N GLY A 49 9.02 -16.70 -6.00
CA GLY A 49 7.71 -16.26 -5.52
C GLY A 49 7.76 -15.19 -4.44
N ILE A 50 6.62 -15.01 -3.78
CA ILE A 50 6.43 -14.06 -2.67
C ILE A 50 5.79 -14.82 -1.51
N ALA A 51 6.28 -14.60 -0.28
CA ALA A 51 5.65 -15.05 0.95
C ALA A 51 4.91 -13.89 1.61
N MET A 52 3.66 -14.11 1.98
CA MET A 52 2.83 -13.15 2.71
C MET A 52 2.96 -13.38 4.22
N PRO A 53 2.86 -12.33 5.05
CA PRO A 53 2.75 -12.51 6.50
C PRO A 53 1.60 -13.46 6.85
N GLY A 54 1.92 -14.57 7.52
CA GLY A 54 0.96 -15.64 7.86
C GLY A 54 1.10 -16.91 7.02
N ASP A 55 1.86 -16.89 5.92
CA ASP A 55 2.23 -18.12 5.21
C ASP A 55 3.16 -18.96 6.09
N SER A 56 3.05 -20.30 6.00
CA SER A 56 3.80 -21.23 6.86
C SER A 56 5.31 -21.12 6.71
N ASP A 57 5.80 -20.66 5.56
CA ASP A 57 7.21 -20.48 5.26
C ASP A 57 7.71 -19.04 5.43
N TYR A 58 6.82 -18.09 5.78
CA TYR A 58 7.16 -16.67 5.86
C TYR A 58 8.27 -16.35 6.87
N ASP A 59 8.21 -16.93 8.07
CA ASP A 59 9.19 -16.64 9.13
C ASP A 59 10.55 -17.35 8.92
N ALA A 60 10.59 -18.37 8.05
CA ALA A 60 11.80 -19.14 7.74
C ALA A 60 12.61 -18.59 6.56
N LEU A 61 12.08 -17.59 5.86
CA LEU A 61 12.71 -16.89 4.73
C LEU A 61 13.57 -15.71 5.16
#